data_AF-A0A517SA67-F1
#
_entry.id   AF-A0A517SA67-F1
#
_cell.length_a   1.000
_cell.length_b   1.000
_cell.length_c   1.000
_cell.angle_alpha   90.00
_cell.angle_beta   90.00
_cell.angle_gamma   90.00
#
_symmetry.space_group_name_H-M   'P 1'
#
loop_
_entity.id
_entity.type
_entity.pdbx_description
1 polymer ?
#
loop_
_entity_poly.entity_id
_entity_poly.type
_entity_poly.pdbx_seq_one_letter_code
_entity_poly.pdbx_strand_id
1 'polypeptide(L)'
;MAVPTIMRFELTTRDHPRELWQRLMPQGKTALNRTAWRGKEARSCGIVGVSIRSHSSESQKPRIADVTVAYRPQGYINFVGGTRYDGWTALVPDQPSGGLLGGEQKPVDAGREALTRRYEVYGDTEFNAIDFGELVEEVPVRDETFADYETVTSQLLSGEAAFEISMSTTFLAHRRHRPAVKIVIGSSRGGVRVDGFGTRLTFIESHTDRLEEQLLDEVTELVSGLMEGRYSMNNIRCGDSILVDLSSLVVDQRPLASGLQPSFACLDQFASKEWLLDLTKRLRATYAVDVTPVIGTKLGLLLRQEGTNSQDH
;
A
#
# COMPACT_ATOMS: atom_id res chain seq x y z
N MET A 1 -7.51 8.15 -15.73
CA MET A 1 -7.28 8.76 -14.40
C MET A 1 -6.01 9.58 -14.48
N ALA A 2 -5.95 10.73 -13.80
CA ALA A 2 -4.71 11.50 -13.79
C ALA A 2 -3.65 10.73 -12.98
N VAL A 3 -2.49 10.52 -13.58
CA VAL A 3 -1.40 9.75 -12.98
C VAL A 3 -0.85 10.56 -11.79
N PRO A 4 -0.77 9.99 -10.57
CA PRO A 4 -0.17 10.67 -9.43
C PRO A 4 1.29 11.03 -9.74
N THR A 5 1.83 12.03 -9.07
CA THR A 5 3.22 12.48 -9.24
C THR A 5 3.88 12.54 -7.88
N ILE A 6 5.03 11.89 -7.74
CA ILE A 6 5.86 12.01 -6.53
C ILE A 6 6.75 13.23 -6.74
N MET A 7 6.63 14.17 -5.81
CA MET A 7 7.51 15.32 -5.72
C MET A 7 8.45 15.09 -4.55
N ARG A 8 9.75 14.98 -4.84
CA ARG A 8 10.79 14.79 -3.83
C ARG A 8 11.29 16.14 -3.37
N PHE A 9 11.22 16.35 -2.07
CA PHE A 9 11.73 17.55 -1.44
C PHE A 9 12.87 17.23 -0.48
N GLU A 10 13.91 18.05 -0.55
CA GLU A 10 14.99 18.10 0.41
C GLU A 10 14.69 19.16 1.46
N LEU A 11 14.62 18.68 2.69
CA LEU A 11 14.26 19.47 3.85
C LEU A 11 15.52 19.76 4.64
N THR A 12 15.84 21.04 4.74
CA THR A 12 16.93 21.55 5.59
C THR A 12 16.54 21.62 7.07
N THR A 13 15.29 21.28 7.41
CA THR A 13 14.76 21.37 8.78
C THR A 13 15.20 20.21 9.70
N ARG A 14 15.33 20.53 10.99
CA ARG A 14 15.55 19.57 12.09
C ARG A 14 14.26 19.08 12.74
N ASP A 15 13.09 19.48 12.23
CA ASP A 15 11.78 19.13 12.79
C ASP A 15 11.61 17.62 12.99
N HIS A 16 10.80 17.22 13.97
CA HIS A 16 10.52 15.80 14.20
C HIS A 16 9.70 15.23 13.02
N PRO A 17 9.95 13.99 12.54
CA PRO A 17 9.25 13.45 11.36
C PRO A 17 7.73 13.49 11.47
N ARG A 18 7.21 13.29 12.68
CA ARG A 18 5.76 13.36 12.97
C ARG A 18 5.17 14.75 12.77
N GLU A 19 5.91 15.81 13.12
CA GLU A 19 5.46 17.20 12.95
C GLU A 19 5.46 17.56 11.46
N LEU A 20 6.50 17.12 10.74
CA LEU A 20 6.57 17.29 9.29
C LEU A 20 5.42 16.57 8.58
N TRP A 21 5.12 15.33 8.97
CA TRP A 21 4.01 14.56 8.43
C TRP A 21 2.66 15.24 8.72
N GLN A 22 2.44 15.72 9.95
CA GLN A 22 1.21 16.45 10.30
C GLN A 22 1.07 17.78 9.57
N ARG A 23 2.18 18.46 9.26
CA ARG A 23 2.19 19.71 8.49
C ARG A 23 1.83 19.46 7.02
N LEU A 24 2.41 18.43 6.42
CA LEU A 24 2.24 18.10 5.00
C LEU A 24 0.92 17.37 4.71
N MET A 25 0.43 16.58 5.68
CA MET A 25 -0.80 15.80 5.55
C MET A 25 -1.59 15.83 6.89
N PRO A 26 -2.27 16.94 7.20
CA PRO A 26 -2.96 17.09 8.48
C PRO A 26 -4.02 16.00 8.65
N GLN A 27 -3.92 15.27 9.76
CA GLN A 27 -4.80 14.13 10.10
C GLN A 27 -4.76 12.96 9.09
N GLY A 28 -3.74 12.87 8.23
CA GLY A 28 -3.62 11.80 7.24
C GLY A 28 -4.70 11.82 6.16
N LYS A 29 -5.36 12.97 5.95
CA LYS A 29 -6.42 13.12 4.94
C LYS A 29 -5.87 13.81 3.71
N THR A 30 -6.46 13.49 2.55
CA THR A 30 -6.23 14.24 1.32
C THR A 30 -6.57 15.71 1.55
N ALA A 31 -5.67 16.59 1.14
CA ALA A 31 -5.80 18.02 1.26
C ALA A 31 -5.67 18.67 -0.11
N LEU A 32 -6.59 19.58 -0.46
CA LEU A 32 -6.62 20.25 -1.75
C LEU A 32 -5.85 21.57 -1.71
N ASN A 33 -5.23 21.95 -2.82
CA ASN A 33 -4.63 23.28 -2.93
C ASN A 33 -5.71 24.38 -2.93
N ARG A 34 -5.67 25.29 -1.96
CA ARG A 34 -6.63 26.40 -1.87
C ARG A 34 -6.40 27.47 -2.93
N THR A 35 -5.14 27.74 -3.25
CA THR A 35 -4.72 28.73 -4.26
C THR A 35 -3.91 28.05 -5.34
N ALA A 36 -3.63 28.78 -6.43
CA ALA A 36 -2.81 28.25 -7.51
C ALA A 36 -1.43 27.85 -6.99
N TRP A 37 -0.98 26.64 -7.36
CA TRP A 37 0.27 26.07 -6.87
C TRP A 37 1.02 25.43 -8.04
N ARG A 38 2.27 25.84 -8.25
CA ARG A 38 3.15 25.36 -9.32
C ARG A 38 2.48 25.32 -10.71
N GLY A 39 1.79 26.41 -11.06
CA GLY A 39 1.11 26.56 -12.37
C GLY A 39 -0.21 25.79 -12.49
N LYS A 40 -0.71 25.21 -11.41
CA LYS A 40 -2.01 24.55 -11.34
C LYS A 40 -3.03 25.44 -10.65
N GLU A 41 -4.27 25.42 -11.13
CA GLU A 41 -5.37 26.22 -10.59
C GLU A 41 -5.74 25.76 -9.16
N ALA A 42 -6.48 26.59 -8.43
CA ALA A 42 -7.04 26.18 -7.14
C ALA A 42 -7.88 24.90 -7.26
N ARG A 43 -7.80 24.02 -6.26
CA ARG A 43 -8.53 22.74 -6.16
C ARG A 43 -8.32 21.78 -7.33
N SER A 44 -7.15 21.85 -7.96
CA SER A 44 -6.77 20.98 -9.07
C SER A 44 -5.67 19.97 -8.73
N CYS A 45 -5.05 20.11 -7.55
CA CYS A 45 -4.10 19.14 -7.02
C CYS A 45 -4.32 18.91 -5.52
N GLY A 46 -3.85 17.76 -5.05
CA GLY A 46 -4.03 17.35 -3.68
C GLY A 46 -2.91 16.43 -3.22
N ILE A 47 -2.50 16.60 -1.96
CA ILE A 47 -1.52 15.71 -1.33
C ILE A 47 -2.26 14.46 -0.92
N VAL A 48 -1.87 13.33 -1.51
CA VAL A 48 -2.49 12.01 -1.26
C VAL A 48 -1.56 11.07 -0.50
N GLY A 49 -0.30 11.46 -0.30
CA GLY A 49 0.64 10.70 0.51
C GLY A 49 1.89 11.51 0.84
N VAL A 50 2.49 11.19 1.99
CA VAL A 50 3.77 11.75 2.45
C VAL A 50 4.59 10.61 3.02
N SER A 51 5.80 10.43 2.50
CA SER A 51 6.81 9.51 3.02
C SER A 51 8.05 10.32 3.44
N ILE A 52 8.58 10.03 4.62
CA ILE A 52 9.80 10.67 5.13
C ILE A 52 10.84 9.59 5.28
N ARG A 53 11.97 9.70 4.57
CA ARG A 53 12.99 8.67 4.61
C ARG A 53 13.60 8.57 6.00
N SER A 54 13.82 7.34 6.45
CA SER A 54 14.46 7.06 7.74
C SER A 54 15.85 7.69 7.78
N HIS A 55 16.10 8.47 8.83
CA HIS A 55 17.34 9.20 9.02
C HIS A 55 17.92 8.85 10.39
N SER A 56 19.23 8.56 10.48
CA SER A 56 19.85 8.36 11.78
C SER A 56 19.88 9.70 12.54
N SER A 57 19.62 9.65 13.85
CA SER A 57 19.60 10.82 14.74
C SER A 57 20.93 11.57 14.79
N GLU A 58 22.02 10.91 14.38
CA GLU A 58 23.39 11.45 14.39
C GLU A 58 23.85 12.00 13.04
N SER A 59 23.08 11.81 11.97
CA SER A 59 23.48 12.27 10.64
C SER A 59 23.19 13.76 10.43
N GLN A 60 24.20 14.50 9.97
CA GLN A 60 24.07 15.90 9.54
C GLN A 60 23.48 16.07 8.14
N LYS A 61 23.15 14.97 7.46
CA LYS A 61 22.56 15.04 6.12
C LYS A 61 21.15 15.66 6.17
N PRO A 62 20.76 16.40 5.13
CA PRO A 62 19.41 16.93 5.00
C PRO A 62 18.39 15.80 4.85
N ARG A 63 17.19 16.02 5.36
CA ARG A 63 16.13 15.01 5.35
C ARG A 63 15.42 15.03 4.01
N ILE A 64 15.01 13.86 3.53
CA ILE A 64 14.28 13.75 2.27
C ILE A 64 12.83 13.37 2.58
N ALA A 65 11.88 14.17 2.09
CA ALA A 65 10.47 13.85 2.09
C ALA A 65 9.98 13.68 0.65
N ASP A 66 9.34 12.54 0.40
CA ASP A 66 8.65 12.24 -0.85
C ASP A 66 7.16 12.56 -0.62
N VAL A 67 6.64 13.57 -1.34
CA VAL A 67 5.23 13.99 -1.28
C VAL A 67 4.53 13.54 -2.54
N THR A 68 3.53 12.68 -2.40
CA THR A 68 2.71 12.23 -3.52
C THR A 68 1.56 13.20 -3.74
N VAL A 69 1.56 13.86 -4.89
CA VAL A 69 0.51 14.78 -5.33
C VAL A 69 -0.30 14.11 -6.43
N ALA A 70 -1.61 14.02 -6.24
CA ALA A 70 -2.53 13.63 -7.30
C ALA A 70 -3.11 14.89 -7.96
N TYR A 71 -3.36 14.80 -9.26
CA TYR A 71 -4.09 15.84 -9.98
C TYR A 71 -5.55 15.45 -10.12
N ARG A 72 -6.43 16.44 -10.01
CA ARG A 72 -7.85 16.23 -10.21
C ARG A 72 -8.10 15.82 -11.66
N PRO A 73 -8.74 14.67 -11.92
CA PRO A 73 -9.06 14.27 -13.28
C PRO A 73 -10.07 15.24 -13.92
N GLN A 74 -9.95 15.46 -15.22
CA GLN A 74 -10.96 16.21 -15.97
C GLN A 74 -12.20 15.33 -16.18
N GLY A 75 -13.33 15.72 -15.58
CA GLY A 75 -14.63 15.04 -15.73
C GLY A 75 -15.00 14.08 -14.58
N TYR A 76 -16.25 13.59 -14.61
CA TYR A 76 -16.77 12.64 -13.61
C TYR A 76 -16.42 11.21 -14.01
N ILE A 77 -15.87 10.42 -13.07
CA ILE A 77 -15.35 9.08 -13.39
C ILE A 77 -16.30 7.97 -12.94
N ASN A 78 -17.05 8.10 -11.84
CA ASN A 78 -17.82 6.96 -11.32
C ASN A 78 -19.21 7.31 -10.77
N PHE A 79 -20.12 6.35 -10.82
CA PHE A 79 -21.40 6.34 -10.08
C PHE A 79 -21.27 5.39 -8.89
N VAL A 80 -21.49 5.87 -7.68
CA VAL A 80 -21.55 5.05 -6.46
C VAL A 80 -22.87 5.34 -5.76
N GLY A 81 -23.75 4.34 -5.65
CA GLY A 81 -25.04 4.48 -4.94
C GLY A 81 -25.94 5.61 -5.47
N GLY A 82 -25.95 5.88 -6.79
CA GLY A 82 -26.72 6.97 -7.40
C GLY A 82 -26.08 8.36 -7.29
N THR A 83 -24.95 8.48 -6.58
CA THR A 83 -24.16 9.72 -6.46
C THR A 83 -23.03 9.68 -7.48
N ARG A 84 -22.88 10.73 -8.30
CA ARG A 84 -21.73 10.85 -9.21
C ARG A 84 -20.52 11.35 -8.42
N TYR A 85 -19.39 10.67 -8.56
CA TYR A 85 -18.15 10.92 -7.84
C TYR A 85 -16.95 10.90 -8.78
N ASP A 86 -16.12 11.95 -8.76
CA ASP A 86 -14.90 12.06 -9.59
C ASP A 86 -13.61 11.72 -8.81
N GLY A 87 -13.73 11.27 -7.56
CA GLY A 87 -12.61 11.05 -6.65
C GLY A 87 -12.34 12.20 -5.68
N TRP A 88 -12.93 13.39 -5.91
CA TRP A 88 -12.65 14.64 -5.21
C TRP A 88 -13.94 15.38 -4.79
N THR A 89 -14.96 15.33 -5.64
CA THR A 89 -16.28 15.94 -5.45
C THR A 89 -17.38 14.90 -5.62
N ALA A 90 -18.33 14.91 -4.70
CA ALA A 90 -19.58 14.17 -4.76
C ALA A 90 -20.71 15.08 -5.27
N LEU A 91 -21.50 14.61 -6.23
CA LEU A 91 -22.76 15.24 -6.64
C LEU A 91 -23.91 14.62 -5.86
N VAL A 92 -24.34 15.31 -4.81
CA VAL A 92 -25.41 14.85 -3.91
C VAL A 92 -26.74 15.45 -4.39
N PRO A 93 -27.84 14.67 -4.41
CA PRO A 93 -29.17 15.22 -4.63
C PRO A 93 -29.46 16.30 -3.58
N ASP A 94 -29.73 17.52 -4.05
CA ASP A 94 -30.23 18.64 -3.26
C ASP A 94 -31.69 18.34 -2.92
N GLN A 95 -31.90 17.59 -1.83
CA GLN A 95 -33.23 17.49 -1.27
C GLN A 95 -33.59 18.86 -0.65
N PRO A 96 -34.82 19.37 -0.89
CA PRO A 96 -35.24 20.61 -0.30
C PRO A 96 -35.33 20.44 1.23
N SER A 97 -34.30 20.94 1.91
CA SER A 97 -34.23 21.27 3.34
C SER A 97 -34.21 20.15 4.38
N GLY A 98 -33.17 19.31 4.45
CA GLY A 98 -32.94 18.49 5.65
C GLY A 98 -31.56 17.87 5.70
N GLY A 99 -30.68 18.39 6.56
CA GLY A 99 -29.40 17.76 6.84
C GLY A 99 -29.58 16.33 7.37
N LEU A 100 -28.51 15.54 7.28
CA LEU A 100 -28.36 14.12 7.69
C LEU A 100 -28.87 13.72 9.10
N LEU A 101 -29.50 14.61 9.87
CA LEU A 101 -29.90 14.43 11.28
C LEU A 101 -31.31 14.94 11.67
N GLY A 102 -32.21 15.29 10.74
CA GLY A 102 -33.54 15.83 11.08
C GLY A 102 -34.69 14.95 10.58
N GLY A 103 -35.46 14.38 11.51
CA GLY A 103 -36.66 13.60 11.23
C GLY A 103 -37.79 14.41 10.56
N GLU A 104 -38.66 13.64 9.88
CA GLU A 104 -39.90 14.01 9.19
C GLU A 104 -39.76 14.79 7.87
N GLN A 105 -39.77 14.10 6.71
CA GLN A 105 -39.97 14.77 5.41
C GLN A 105 -40.85 14.02 4.41
N LYS A 106 -41.65 14.82 3.70
CA LYS A 106 -42.52 14.46 2.57
C LYS A 106 -41.69 14.17 1.31
N PRO A 107 -42.13 13.22 0.46
CA PRO A 107 -41.45 12.91 -0.80
C PRO A 107 -41.49 14.09 -1.78
N VAL A 108 -40.43 14.21 -2.58
CA VAL A 108 -40.31 15.20 -3.67
C VAL A 108 -41.40 14.94 -4.73
N ASP A 109 -42.09 16.00 -5.18
CA ASP A 109 -43.15 15.90 -6.19
C ASP A 109 -42.65 15.26 -7.50
N ALA A 110 -43.42 14.30 -8.02
CA ALA A 110 -43.09 13.58 -9.25
C ALA A 110 -43.01 14.54 -10.45
N GLY A 111 -41.84 14.62 -11.09
CA GLY A 111 -41.64 15.34 -12.35
C GLY A 111 -40.69 16.54 -12.30
N ARG A 112 -40.15 16.92 -11.13
CA ARG A 112 -39.03 17.87 -11.06
C ARG A 112 -37.70 17.12 -11.11
N GLU A 113 -36.78 17.53 -11.99
CA GLU A 113 -35.40 17.06 -11.95
C GLU A 113 -34.82 17.36 -10.58
N ALA A 114 -34.27 16.33 -9.92
CA ALA A 114 -33.60 16.51 -8.64
C ALA A 114 -32.46 17.50 -8.83
N LEU A 115 -32.53 18.66 -8.17
CA LEU A 115 -31.41 19.58 -8.07
C LEU A 115 -30.22 18.80 -7.50
N THR A 116 -29.02 18.99 -8.04
CA THR A 116 -27.81 18.31 -7.55
C THR A 116 -26.82 19.35 -7.06
N ARG A 117 -26.29 19.17 -5.84
CA ARG A 117 -25.23 20.01 -5.27
C ARG A 117 -23.88 19.30 -5.35
N ARG A 118 -22.85 20.07 -5.71
CA ARG A 118 -21.45 19.64 -5.64
C ARG A 118 -20.95 19.80 -4.21
N TYR A 119 -20.45 18.72 -3.63
CA TYR A 119 -19.81 18.70 -2.32
C TYR A 119 -18.35 18.25 -2.48
N GLU A 120 -17.40 19.12 -2.13
CA GLU A 120 -15.97 18.78 -2.04
C GLU A 120 -15.76 17.84 -0.85
N VAL A 121 -15.21 16.65 -1.10
CA VAL A 121 -15.04 15.61 -0.07
C VAL A 121 -13.85 15.91 0.84
N TYR A 122 -12.88 16.69 0.35
CA TYR A 122 -11.63 16.99 1.04
C TYR A 122 -11.54 18.45 1.46
N GLY A 123 -10.73 18.71 2.50
CA GLY A 123 -10.50 20.06 3.00
C GLY A 123 -9.47 20.83 2.17
N ASP A 124 -9.67 22.15 2.10
CA ASP A 124 -8.73 23.07 1.44
C ASP A 124 -7.54 23.40 2.36
N THR A 125 -6.33 23.32 1.82
CA THR A 125 -5.07 23.69 2.48
C THR A 125 -4.31 24.71 1.62
N GLU A 126 -3.72 25.72 2.28
CA GLU A 126 -2.92 26.73 1.61
C GLU A 126 -1.52 26.17 1.31
N PHE A 127 -1.35 25.49 0.18
CA PHE A 127 -0.08 24.85 -0.18
C PHE A 127 1.07 25.87 -0.25
N ASN A 128 0.81 27.12 -0.65
CA ASN A 128 1.86 28.15 -0.69
C ASN A 128 2.34 28.59 0.70
N ALA A 129 1.60 28.28 1.77
CA ALA A 129 2.02 28.52 3.15
C ALA A 129 2.79 27.34 3.75
N ILE A 130 2.87 26.22 3.04
CA ILE A 130 3.63 25.04 3.46
C ILE A 130 5.07 25.19 2.97
N ASP A 131 6.01 25.17 3.90
CA ASP A 131 7.41 24.96 3.57
C ASP A 131 7.65 23.48 3.26
N PHE A 132 7.68 23.18 1.96
CA PHE A 132 8.01 21.86 1.43
C PHE A 132 9.52 21.61 1.38
N GLY A 133 10.38 22.62 1.58
CA GLY A 133 11.82 22.52 1.31
C GLY A 133 12.16 22.74 -0.17
N GLU A 134 13.37 22.33 -0.55
CA GLU A 134 13.86 22.45 -1.93
C GLU A 134 13.35 21.27 -2.76
N LEU A 135 12.68 21.55 -3.87
CA LEU A 135 12.28 20.50 -4.79
C LEU A 135 13.51 19.94 -5.51
N VAL A 136 13.79 18.66 -5.28
CA VAL A 136 14.90 17.95 -5.92
C VAL A 136 14.45 17.31 -7.22
N GLU A 137 13.27 16.69 -7.23
CA GLU A 137 12.83 15.85 -8.33
C GLU A 137 11.31 15.80 -8.44
N GLU A 138 10.79 15.72 -9.66
CA GLU A 138 9.39 15.44 -9.96
C GLU A 138 9.31 14.17 -10.80
N VAL A 139 8.81 13.09 -10.19
CA VAL A 139 8.73 11.76 -10.81
C VAL A 139 7.26 11.42 -11.03
N PRO A 140 6.79 11.28 -12.29
CA PRO A 140 5.46 10.76 -12.52
C PRO A 140 5.38 9.34 -11.94
N VAL A 141 4.35 9.04 -11.15
CA VAL A 141 4.11 7.68 -10.65
C VAL A 141 3.78 6.84 -11.87
N ARG A 142 4.74 6.10 -12.42
CA ARG A 142 4.43 5.12 -13.45
C ARG A 142 3.38 4.17 -12.90
N ASP A 143 2.40 3.79 -13.71
CA ASP A 143 1.50 2.69 -13.38
C ASP A 143 2.38 1.53 -12.88
N GLU A 144 2.22 1.16 -11.62
CA GLU A 144 3.05 0.13 -11.01
C GLU A 144 2.87 -1.15 -11.81
N THR A 145 3.89 -1.50 -12.58
CA THR A 145 3.86 -2.68 -13.44
C THR A 145 4.01 -3.91 -12.58
N PHE A 146 3.01 -4.78 -12.63
CA PHE A 146 3.14 -6.13 -12.12
C PHE A 146 4.16 -6.89 -12.96
N ALA A 147 5.06 -7.61 -12.30
CA ALA A 147 5.90 -8.59 -12.98
C ALA A 147 5.19 -9.95 -13.01
N ASP A 148 5.44 -10.71 -14.06
CA ASP A 148 4.95 -12.09 -14.17
C ASP A 148 5.86 -13.04 -13.39
N TYR A 149 5.27 -13.93 -12.59
CA TYR A 149 6.00 -14.83 -11.69
C TYR A 149 6.94 -15.77 -12.42
N GLU A 150 6.50 -16.36 -13.53
CA GLU A 150 7.30 -17.31 -14.31
C GLU A 150 8.47 -16.61 -14.99
N THR A 151 8.22 -15.41 -15.51
CA THR A 151 9.24 -14.56 -16.13
C THR A 151 10.31 -14.15 -15.13
N VAL A 152 9.92 -13.66 -13.95
CA VAL A 152 10.87 -13.28 -12.88
C VAL A 152 11.65 -14.49 -12.40
N THR A 153 10.97 -15.61 -12.18
CA THR A 153 11.63 -16.85 -11.73
C THR A 153 12.63 -17.33 -12.79
N SER A 154 12.26 -17.33 -14.06
CA SER A 154 13.14 -17.73 -15.16
C SER A 154 14.37 -16.81 -15.26
N GLN A 155 14.18 -15.49 -15.14
CA GLN A 155 15.27 -14.50 -15.12
C GLN A 155 16.24 -14.72 -13.95
N LEU A 156 15.70 -14.96 -12.74
CA LEU A 156 16.50 -15.22 -11.55
C LEU A 156 17.26 -16.55 -11.65
N LEU A 157 16.66 -17.57 -12.27
CA LEU A 157 17.28 -18.88 -12.48
C LEU A 157 18.25 -18.92 -13.66
N SER A 158 18.12 -18.02 -14.64
CA SER A 158 19.01 -17.93 -15.81
C SER A 158 20.24 -17.04 -15.59
N GLY A 159 20.30 -16.29 -14.48
CA GLY A 159 21.43 -15.40 -14.18
C GLY A 159 22.73 -16.17 -13.88
N GLU A 160 23.87 -15.64 -14.32
CA GLU A 160 25.22 -16.21 -14.10
C GLU A 160 25.68 -16.17 -12.62
N ALA A 161 24.93 -15.51 -11.73
CA ALA A 161 25.27 -15.40 -10.32
C ALA A 161 24.90 -16.67 -9.54
N ALA A 162 25.77 -17.10 -8.63
CA ALA A 162 25.55 -18.27 -7.77
C ALA A 162 24.22 -18.14 -7.00
N PHE A 163 23.32 -19.10 -7.23
CA PHE A 163 22.01 -19.16 -6.60
C PHE A 163 22.10 -19.75 -5.19
N GLU A 164 21.34 -19.16 -4.26
CA GLU A 164 21.14 -19.72 -2.93
C GLU A 164 19.65 -19.73 -2.59
N ILE A 165 19.05 -20.92 -2.47
CA ILE A 165 17.78 -21.07 -1.71
C ILE A 165 18.18 -20.94 -0.25
N SER A 166 17.98 -19.75 0.30
CA SER A 166 18.42 -19.46 1.67
C SER A 166 17.24 -18.99 2.50
N MET A 167 17.04 -19.66 3.65
CA MET A 167 16.23 -19.11 4.74
C MET A 167 16.94 -17.96 5.47
N SER A 168 18.21 -17.70 5.14
CA SER A 168 18.98 -16.58 5.67
C SER A 168 19.22 -15.53 4.59
N THR A 169 18.45 -14.43 4.64
CA THR A 169 18.72 -13.25 3.82
C THR A 169 19.61 -12.30 4.60
N THR A 170 20.81 -12.01 4.09
CA THR A 170 21.77 -11.06 4.68
C THR A 170 21.39 -9.60 4.41
N PHE A 171 20.43 -9.38 3.50
CA PHE A 171 19.93 -8.05 3.12
C PHE A 171 18.82 -7.52 4.05
N LEU A 172 18.11 -8.42 4.72
CA LEU A 172 17.15 -8.11 5.78
C LEU A 172 17.87 -8.30 7.13
N ALA A 173 17.60 -7.49 8.15
CA ALA A 173 18.42 -7.37 9.36
C ALA A 173 19.07 -8.69 9.84
N HIS A 174 20.41 -8.72 9.96
CA HIS A 174 21.18 -9.92 10.32
C HIS A 174 20.71 -10.53 11.64
N ARG A 175 20.08 -11.71 11.60
CA ARG A 175 19.77 -12.54 12.79
C ARG A 175 19.97 -14.02 12.48
N ARG A 176 20.54 -14.77 13.43
CA ARG A 176 20.97 -16.17 13.27
C ARG A 176 19.83 -17.21 13.29
N HIS A 177 18.64 -16.86 13.80
CA HIS A 177 17.46 -17.74 13.78
C HIS A 177 16.21 -16.93 13.46
N ARG A 178 15.55 -17.26 12.34
CA ARG A 178 14.25 -16.69 11.94
C ARG A 178 13.24 -17.83 11.82
N PRO A 179 12.17 -17.86 12.62
CA PRO A 179 11.14 -18.87 12.46
C PRO A 179 10.47 -18.71 11.10
N ALA A 180 10.22 -19.82 10.42
CA ALA A 180 9.32 -19.83 9.26
C ALA A 180 7.92 -19.44 9.74
N VAL A 181 7.15 -18.73 8.92
CA VAL A 181 5.80 -18.27 9.28
C VAL A 181 4.75 -18.81 8.32
N LYS A 182 3.58 -19.17 8.87
CA LYS A 182 2.38 -19.50 8.09
C LYS A 182 1.12 -19.01 8.82
N ILE A 183 0.10 -18.69 8.05
CA ILE A 183 -1.24 -18.39 8.51
C ILE A 183 -2.13 -19.59 8.21
N VAL A 184 -2.89 -20.03 9.21
CA VAL A 184 -3.82 -21.15 9.11
C VAL A 184 -5.23 -20.64 9.34
N ILE A 185 -6.09 -20.76 8.33
CA ILE A 185 -7.53 -20.45 8.45
C ILE A 185 -8.24 -21.74 8.83
N GLY A 186 -9.03 -21.73 9.91
CA GLY A 186 -9.77 -22.92 10.32
C GLY A 186 -10.76 -22.68 11.45
N SER A 187 -11.40 -23.77 11.90
CA SER A 187 -12.40 -23.75 12.99
C SER A 187 -11.79 -23.73 14.40
N SER A 188 -10.46 -23.72 14.51
CA SER A 188 -9.77 -23.62 15.80
C SER A 188 -9.79 -22.20 16.32
N ARG A 189 -9.85 -22.04 17.65
CA ARG A 189 -9.71 -20.72 18.30
C ARG A 189 -8.42 -20.04 17.85
N GLY A 190 -8.53 -18.78 17.42
CA GLY A 190 -7.42 -17.99 16.91
C GLY A 190 -6.26 -17.85 17.91
N GLY A 191 -5.09 -17.48 17.39
CA GLY A 191 -3.87 -17.26 18.20
C GLY A 191 -2.59 -17.73 17.54
N VAL A 192 -1.46 -17.51 18.20
CA VAL A 192 -0.12 -17.88 17.70
C VAL A 192 0.34 -19.18 18.35
N ARG A 193 0.82 -20.13 17.54
CA ARG A 193 1.48 -21.36 18.01
C ARG A 193 2.84 -21.52 17.35
N VAL A 194 3.72 -22.26 17.99
CA VAL A 194 4.99 -22.71 17.39
C VAL A 194 4.86 -24.21 17.16
N ASP A 195 5.02 -24.65 15.92
CA ASP A 195 5.07 -26.07 15.57
C ASP A 195 6.41 -26.70 16.02
N GLY A 196 6.48 -28.02 16.13
CA GLY A 196 7.66 -28.77 16.58
C GLY A 196 8.93 -28.53 15.76
N PHE A 197 8.82 -27.95 14.57
CA PHE A 197 9.92 -27.58 13.68
C PHE A 197 10.35 -26.10 13.78
N GLY A 198 9.83 -25.34 14.75
CA GLY A 198 10.17 -23.91 14.92
C GLY A 198 9.44 -22.99 13.95
N THR A 199 8.41 -23.48 13.26
CA THR A 199 7.51 -22.68 12.43
C THR A 199 6.48 -21.98 13.32
N ARG A 200 6.34 -20.66 13.18
CA ARG A 200 5.27 -19.90 13.81
C ARG A 200 4.00 -19.99 12.93
N LEU A 201 2.92 -20.45 13.54
CA LEU A 201 1.60 -20.56 12.94
C LEU A 201 0.68 -19.52 13.57
N THR A 202 0.13 -18.61 12.76
CA THR A 202 -0.96 -17.73 13.18
C THR A 202 -2.29 -18.34 12.75
N PHE A 203 -3.17 -18.64 13.70
CA PHE A 203 -4.51 -19.18 13.44
C PHE A 203 -5.54 -18.05 13.34
N ILE A 204 -6.29 -18.04 12.25
CA ILE A 204 -7.43 -17.14 12.02
C ILE A 204 -8.70 -17.99 11.96
N GLU A 205 -9.70 -17.57 12.72
CA GLU A 205 -10.97 -18.29 12.81
C GLU A 205 -11.79 -18.11 11.52
N SER A 206 -12.22 -19.21 10.91
CA SER A 206 -12.88 -19.20 9.60
C SER A 206 -14.27 -18.56 9.59
N HIS A 207 -14.88 -18.35 10.76
CA HIS A 207 -16.26 -17.87 10.91
C HIS A 207 -16.35 -16.39 11.27
N THR A 208 -15.24 -15.66 11.25
CA THR A 208 -15.22 -14.22 11.53
C THR A 208 -15.73 -13.42 10.34
N ASP A 209 -16.59 -12.42 10.57
CA ASP A 209 -17.12 -11.51 9.55
C ASP A 209 -16.03 -10.62 8.92
N ARG A 210 -14.83 -10.61 9.50
CA ARG A 210 -13.66 -9.85 9.06
C ARG A 210 -12.48 -10.73 8.64
N LEU A 211 -12.76 -11.94 8.13
CA LEU A 211 -11.72 -12.91 7.78
C LEU A 211 -10.68 -12.33 6.82
N GLU A 212 -11.16 -11.66 5.77
CA GLU A 212 -10.29 -11.06 4.75
C GLU A 212 -9.42 -9.96 5.33
N GLU A 213 -10.00 -8.99 6.05
CA GLU A 213 -9.26 -7.89 6.69
C GLU A 213 -8.19 -8.44 7.66
N GLN A 214 -8.56 -9.39 8.53
CA GLN A 214 -7.63 -9.99 9.50
C GLN A 214 -6.50 -10.77 8.83
N LEU A 215 -6.80 -11.50 7.75
CA LEU A 215 -5.80 -12.23 6.98
C LEU A 215 -4.80 -11.27 6.34
N LEU A 216 -5.28 -10.23 5.66
CA LEU A 216 -4.44 -9.27 4.95
C LEU A 216 -3.58 -8.43 5.92
N ASP A 217 -4.12 -8.09 7.10
CA ASP A 217 -3.37 -7.43 8.16
C ASP A 217 -2.24 -8.33 8.69
N GLU A 218 -2.52 -9.61 8.93
CA GLU A 218 -1.48 -10.56 9.39
C GLU A 218 -0.43 -10.80 8.31
N VAL A 219 -0.81 -10.94 7.03
CA VAL A 219 0.17 -11.02 5.93
C VAL A 219 1.06 -9.77 5.91
N THR A 220 0.48 -8.58 6.11
CA THR A 220 1.24 -7.33 6.17
C THR A 220 2.22 -7.30 7.35
N GLU A 221 1.83 -7.80 8.53
CA GLU A 221 2.71 -7.94 9.70
C GLU A 221 3.87 -8.88 9.42
N LEU A 222 3.56 -10.04 8.83
CA LEU A 222 4.57 -11.05 8.52
C LEU A 222 5.56 -10.54 7.47
N VAL A 223 5.09 -9.87 6.42
CA VAL A 223 5.98 -9.30 5.38
C VAL A 223 6.84 -8.18 5.96
N SER A 224 6.28 -7.32 6.80
CA SER A 224 7.06 -6.31 7.53
C SER A 224 8.09 -6.96 8.45
N GLY A 225 7.70 -8.00 9.18
CA GLY A 225 8.60 -8.77 10.03
C GLY A 225 9.68 -9.53 9.25
N LEU A 226 9.43 -9.93 8.00
CA LEU A 226 10.47 -10.43 7.10
C LEU A 226 11.50 -9.32 6.84
N MET A 227 11.06 -8.11 6.48
CA MET A 227 11.96 -6.97 6.21
C MET A 227 12.83 -6.61 7.42
N GLU A 228 12.25 -6.69 8.62
CA GLU A 228 12.92 -6.43 9.90
C GLU A 228 13.77 -7.61 10.41
N GLY A 229 13.83 -8.72 9.65
CA GLY A 229 14.58 -9.92 10.02
C GLY A 229 14.01 -10.69 11.22
N ARG A 230 12.73 -10.49 11.55
CA ARG A 230 11.99 -11.23 12.59
C ARG A 230 11.50 -12.59 12.12
N TYR A 231 11.18 -12.74 10.82
CA TYR A 231 10.60 -13.96 10.26
C TYR A 231 11.34 -14.44 9.01
N SER A 232 11.17 -15.73 8.69
CA SER A 232 11.60 -16.31 7.42
C SER A 232 10.38 -16.65 6.57
N MET A 233 10.47 -16.35 5.29
CA MET A 233 9.48 -16.74 4.28
C MET A 233 10.19 -17.49 3.15
N ASN A 234 9.42 -18.28 2.39
CA ASN A 234 9.93 -18.89 1.18
C ASN A 234 10.36 -17.80 0.20
N ASN A 235 11.61 -17.87 -0.25
CA ASN A 235 12.16 -16.88 -1.15
C ASN A 235 13.22 -17.50 -2.07
N ILE A 236 13.44 -16.85 -3.21
CA ILE A 236 14.51 -17.15 -4.15
C ILE A 236 15.41 -15.92 -4.19
N ARG A 237 16.70 -16.09 -3.86
CA ARG A 237 17.69 -15.01 -3.88
C ARG A 237 18.63 -15.18 -5.06
N CYS A 238 18.90 -14.08 -5.77
CA CYS A 238 19.95 -13.98 -6.79
C CYS A 238 20.61 -12.61 -6.68
N GLY A 239 21.88 -12.58 -6.23
CA GLY A 239 22.60 -11.32 -5.96
C GLY A 239 21.85 -10.41 -4.99
N ASP A 240 21.49 -9.23 -5.48
CA ASP A 240 20.77 -8.16 -4.76
C ASP A 240 19.24 -8.25 -4.90
N SER A 241 18.74 -9.27 -5.58
CA SER A 241 17.31 -9.50 -5.78
C SER A 241 16.82 -10.67 -4.92
N ILE A 242 15.65 -10.49 -4.29
CA ILE A 242 14.95 -11.52 -3.53
C ILE A 242 13.50 -11.58 -4.01
N LEU A 243 13.10 -12.71 -4.59
CA LEU A 243 11.70 -13.01 -4.87
C LEU A 243 11.09 -13.73 -3.67
N VAL A 244 10.15 -13.09 -2.99
CA VAL A 244 9.40 -13.65 -1.86
C VAL A 244 8.11 -14.29 -2.37
N ASP A 245 7.89 -15.57 -2.06
CA ASP A 245 6.68 -16.33 -2.38
C ASP A 245 5.64 -16.15 -1.27
N LEU A 246 4.65 -15.27 -1.52
CA LEU A 246 3.56 -15.01 -0.57
C LEU A 246 2.46 -16.06 -0.65
N SER A 247 2.29 -16.74 -1.80
CA SER A 247 1.30 -17.80 -1.95
C SER A 247 1.46 -18.85 -0.85
N SER A 248 2.70 -19.24 -0.53
CA SER A 248 2.95 -20.27 0.48
C SER A 248 2.61 -19.90 1.94
N LEU A 249 2.23 -18.64 2.22
CA LEU A 249 1.96 -18.16 3.57
C LEU A 249 0.63 -18.66 4.12
N VAL A 250 -0.38 -18.86 3.28
CA VAL A 250 -1.75 -19.15 3.74
C VAL A 250 -2.10 -20.61 3.48
N VAL A 251 -2.62 -21.26 4.52
CA VAL A 251 -3.21 -22.59 4.47
C VAL A 251 -4.66 -22.48 4.93
N ASP A 252 -5.59 -22.80 4.05
CA ASP A 252 -7.02 -22.81 4.34
C ASP A 252 -7.48 -24.23 4.66
N GLN A 253 -7.86 -24.46 5.92
CA GLN A 253 -8.37 -25.73 6.42
C GLN A 253 -9.90 -25.76 6.49
N ARG A 254 -10.61 -24.81 5.89
CA ARG A 254 -12.07 -24.86 5.79
C ARG A 254 -12.50 -26.15 5.06
N PRO A 255 -13.60 -26.79 5.48
CA PRO A 255 -14.12 -27.94 4.77
C PRO A 255 -14.56 -27.53 3.36
N LEU A 256 -13.91 -28.08 2.32
CA LEU A 256 -14.39 -27.97 0.95
C LEU A 256 -15.66 -28.81 0.76
N ALA A 257 -16.54 -28.36 -0.14
CA ALA A 257 -17.78 -29.08 -0.49
C ALA A 257 -17.52 -30.51 -1.03
N SER A 258 -16.31 -30.79 -1.53
CA SER A 258 -15.86 -32.09 -2.05
C SER A 258 -15.23 -33.03 -1.01
N GLY A 259 -15.09 -32.60 0.24
CA GLY A 259 -14.46 -33.38 1.31
C GLY A 259 -13.00 -33.00 1.58
N LEU A 260 -12.73 -32.76 2.88
CA LEU A 260 -11.46 -32.65 3.63
C LEU A 260 -10.12 -32.63 2.87
N GLN A 261 -9.92 -31.72 1.92
CA GLN A 261 -8.56 -31.35 1.52
C GLN A 261 -8.29 -29.88 1.86
N PRO A 262 -7.27 -29.60 2.69
CA PRO A 262 -6.85 -28.22 2.93
C PRO A 262 -6.39 -27.61 1.61
N SER A 263 -6.80 -26.37 1.36
CA SER A 263 -6.32 -25.57 0.24
C SER A 263 -5.01 -24.88 0.65
N PHE A 264 -3.98 -25.10 -0.15
CA PHE A 264 -2.69 -24.42 -0.02
C PHE A 264 -2.59 -23.33 -1.08
N ALA A 265 -1.73 -22.35 -0.86
CA ALA A 265 -1.46 -21.32 -1.86
C ALA A 265 -2.67 -20.44 -2.23
N CYS A 266 -3.60 -20.26 -1.30
CA CYS A 266 -4.90 -19.62 -1.53
C CYS A 266 -4.94 -18.11 -1.24
N LEU A 267 -3.80 -17.46 -1.01
CA LEU A 267 -3.77 -16.02 -0.72
C LEU A 267 -4.36 -15.19 -1.87
N ASP A 268 -4.24 -15.66 -3.10
CA ASP A 268 -4.82 -15.06 -4.30
C ASP A 268 -6.35 -14.93 -4.27
N GLN A 269 -7.03 -15.74 -3.45
CA GLN A 269 -8.48 -15.66 -3.26
C GLN A 269 -8.90 -14.47 -2.38
N PHE A 270 -7.96 -13.90 -1.61
CA PHE A 270 -8.22 -12.83 -0.65
C PHE A 270 -7.47 -11.54 -1.02
N ALA A 271 -6.28 -11.65 -1.62
CA ALA A 271 -5.43 -10.52 -1.93
C ALA A 271 -5.79 -9.92 -3.30
N SER A 272 -6.42 -8.74 -3.28
CA SER A 272 -6.66 -7.97 -4.51
C SER A 272 -5.37 -7.38 -5.07
N LYS A 273 -5.38 -7.02 -6.36
CA LYS A 273 -4.25 -6.32 -6.99
C LYS A 273 -3.99 -4.97 -6.33
N GLU A 274 -5.06 -4.26 -5.96
CA GLU A 274 -5.01 -2.97 -5.27
C GLU A 274 -4.35 -3.10 -3.90
N TRP A 275 -4.71 -4.15 -3.13
CA TRP A 275 -4.06 -4.41 -1.85
C TRP A 275 -2.57 -4.68 -2.01
N LEU A 276 -2.17 -5.46 -3.03
CA LEU A 276 -0.75 -5.76 -3.26
C LEU A 276 0.05 -4.50 -3.61
N LEU A 277 -0.54 -3.59 -4.40
CA LEU A 277 0.03 -2.28 -4.70
C LEU A 277 0.12 -1.37 -3.46
N ASP A 278 -0.86 -1.42 -2.59
CA ASP A 278 -0.79 -0.64 -1.35
C ASP A 278 0.24 -1.21 -0.37
N LEU A 279 0.42 -2.53 -0.34
CA LEU A 279 1.50 -3.18 0.39
C LEU A 279 2.88 -2.76 -0.15
N THR A 280 3.10 -2.79 -1.47
CA THR A 280 4.39 -2.37 -2.07
C THR A 280 4.73 -0.92 -1.74
N LYS A 281 3.76 -0.01 -1.85
CA LYS A 281 3.93 1.41 -1.47
C LYS A 281 4.31 1.56 0.00
N ARG A 282 3.61 0.86 0.91
CA ARG A 282 3.91 0.89 2.35
C ARG A 282 5.33 0.39 2.63
N LEU A 283 5.74 -0.70 1.98
CA LEU A 283 7.07 -1.26 2.14
C LEU A 283 8.16 -0.32 1.63
N ARG A 284 8.01 0.24 0.42
CA ARG A 284 8.94 1.26 -0.12
C ARG A 284 9.03 2.52 0.73
N ALA A 285 7.91 2.94 1.32
CA ALA A 285 7.87 4.11 2.20
C ALA A 285 8.58 3.85 3.55
N THR A 286 8.58 2.61 4.03
CA THR A 286 9.09 2.24 5.35
C THR A 286 10.53 1.73 5.30
N TYR A 287 10.88 1.01 4.24
CA TYR A 287 12.15 0.32 4.06
C TYR A 287 12.83 0.82 2.78
N ALA A 288 14.14 1.06 2.83
CA ALA A 288 14.94 1.50 1.68
C ALA A 288 15.17 0.34 0.68
N VAL A 289 14.09 -0.11 0.05
CA VAL A 289 14.05 -1.21 -0.92
C VAL A 289 13.16 -0.83 -2.10
N ASP A 290 13.54 -1.28 -3.30
CA ASP A 290 12.59 -1.37 -4.39
C ASP A 290 11.77 -2.65 -4.24
N VAL A 291 10.46 -2.55 -4.48
CA VAL A 291 9.49 -3.62 -4.30
C VAL A 291 8.58 -3.67 -5.52
N THR A 292 8.77 -4.68 -6.36
CA THR A 292 7.89 -4.92 -7.51
C THR A 292 6.86 -6.00 -7.15
N PRO A 293 5.54 -5.76 -7.31
CA PRO A 293 4.54 -6.81 -7.09
C PRO A 293 4.64 -7.86 -8.20
N VAL A 294 4.55 -9.13 -7.82
CA VAL A 294 4.65 -10.26 -8.74
C VAL A 294 3.35 -11.06 -8.71
N ILE A 295 2.77 -11.31 -9.89
CA ILE A 295 1.52 -12.05 -10.09
C ILE A 295 1.71 -13.13 -11.16
N GLY A 296 0.80 -14.09 -11.26
CA GLY A 296 0.84 -15.16 -12.25
C GLY A 296 0.32 -16.45 -11.64
N THR A 297 1.08 -17.54 -11.80
CA THR A 297 0.79 -18.82 -11.11
C THR A 297 0.94 -18.73 -9.59
N LYS A 298 1.68 -17.73 -9.09
CA LYS A 298 1.86 -17.42 -7.67
C LYS A 298 1.86 -15.91 -7.45
N LEU A 299 1.56 -15.52 -6.22
CA LEU A 299 1.60 -14.15 -5.73
C LEU A 299 2.89 -13.95 -4.93
N GLY A 300 3.60 -12.86 -5.18
CA GLY A 300 4.90 -12.61 -4.58
C GLY A 300 5.33 -11.15 -4.62
N LEU A 301 6.50 -10.90 -4.06
CA LEU A 301 7.16 -9.61 -4.07
C LEU A 301 8.61 -9.78 -4.53
N LEU A 302 9.02 -9.01 -5.51
CA LEU A 302 10.42 -8.91 -5.91
C LEU A 302 11.04 -7.71 -5.21
N LEU A 303 11.94 -8.00 -4.28
CA LEU A 303 12.66 -7.02 -3.48
C LEU A 303 14.05 -6.79 -4.11
N ARG A 304 14.45 -5.53 -4.24
CA ARG A 304 15.81 -5.13 -4.65
C ARG A 304 16.35 -4.07 -3.72
N GLN A 305 17.66 -4.05 -3.51
CA GLN A 305 18.30 -3.01 -2.73
C GLN A 305 18.28 -1.66 -3.45
N GLU A 306 17.77 -0.60 -2.80
CA GLU A 306 17.94 0.75 -3.33
C GLU A 306 19.44 1.12 -3.31
N GLY A 307 20.02 1.39 -4.48
CA GLY A 307 21.41 1.83 -4.60
C GLY A 307 22.30 0.95 -5.49
N THR A 308 21.86 -0.25 -5.86
CA THR A 308 22.41 -0.96 -7.03
C THR A 308 21.56 -0.67 -8.25
N ASN A 309 21.52 0.60 -8.64
CA ASN A 309 21.35 0.88 -10.06
C ASN A 309 22.57 0.26 -10.75
N SER A 310 22.37 -0.91 -11.36
CA SER A 310 23.13 -1.33 -12.52
C SER A 310 22.90 -0.29 -13.63
N GLN A 311 23.59 0.85 -13.50
CA GLN A 311 24.31 1.39 -14.64
C GLN A 311 25.44 0.43 -14.90
N ASP A 312 25.16 -0.59 -15.70
CA ASP A 312 26.09 -1.23 -16.64
C ASP A 312 25.38 -2.45 -17.24
N HIS A 313 24.82 -2.19 -18.44
CA HIS A 313 24.69 -3.05 -19.63
C HIS A 313 23.34 -2.90 -20.34
#